data_AF-A0A1G4BJW5-F1
#
_entry.id   AF-A0A1G4BJW5-F1
#
_cell.length_a   1.000
_cell.length_b   1.000
_cell.length_c   1.000
_cell.angle_alpha   90.00
_cell.angle_beta   90.00
_cell.angle_gamma   90.00
#
_symmetry.space_group_name_H-M   'P 1'
#
loop_
_entity.id
_entity.type
_entity.pdbx_description
1 polymer ?
#
loop_
_entity_poly.entity_id
_entity_poly.type
_entity_poly.pdbx_seq_one_letter_code
_entity_poly.pdbx_strand_id
1 'polypeptide(L)'
;MWTVTDESASAETGTREYLEPLVSLTRDLDLKRPTGNLEEVERVVAKDLLGWQAKYGVDAIAGLHTLCDVPRSEEYQGKVLEMYHRVPDYVSSAVREKAWSFAGFQTTSSIPQVDGKKKGVFARDRKPKGSELIALIHLIDTIPAMARLPYPDVKGTPLNISKILAHSPATVNHWAKIAGAHFKDLELSSKNRELVILLSTAKFRSTYEWTHHSTASAKEGVTDAQREVIAQAGKQKGYFSGQGKLESLAEVFTPREKLVLLFIEAVIDGPDVADDLWAKVKTEFSDREVVEMITLQGFYYTFSRLTTVLDVELEPFAKPSKL
;
A
#
# COMPACT_ATOMS: atom_id res chain seq x y z
N MET A 1 -39.97 -20.82 -18.89
CA MET A 1 -38.73 -21.57 -18.58
C MET A 1 -37.73 -21.17 -19.65
N TRP A 2 -36.81 -20.27 -19.33
CA TRP A 2 -35.64 -20.04 -20.19
C TRP A 2 -34.48 -20.73 -19.50
N THR A 3 -34.23 -21.97 -19.89
CA THR A 3 -33.03 -22.71 -19.52
C THR A 3 -32.03 -22.37 -20.61
N VAL A 4 -31.01 -21.56 -20.30
CA VAL A 4 -29.99 -21.16 -21.30
C VAL A 4 -29.25 -22.40 -21.81
N THR A 5 -28.97 -23.33 -20.90
CA THR A 5 -28.54 -24.71 -21.18
C THR A 5 -28.91 -25.58 -19.98
N ASP A 6 -29.45 -26.77 -20.20
CA ASP A 6 -29.55 -27.79 -19.15
C ASP A 6 -28.26 -28.60 -19.16
N GLU A 7 -27.55 -28.68 -18.03
CA GLU A 7 -26.32 -29.47 -17.86
C GLU A 7 -25.22 -29.23 -18.94
N SER A 8 -24.90 -27.98 -19.28
CA SER A 8 -23.75 -27.74 -20.16
C SER A 8 -22.46 -28.21 -19.48
N ALA A 9 -21.65 -28.97 -20.22
CA ALA A 9 -20.29 -29.33 -19.84
C ALA A 9 -19.39 -28.08 -19.87
N SER A 10 -19.65 -27.15 -18.94
CA SER A 10 -19.03 -25.83 -18.83
C SER A 10 -17.53 -25.87 -18.56
N ALA A 11 -16.99 -27.06 -18.28
CA ALA A 11 -15.57 -27.32 -18.16
C ALA A 11 -14.87 -27.65 -19.50
N GLU A 12 -15.59 -27.83 -20.61
CA GLU A 12 -14.98 -28.12 -21.91
C GLU A 12 -14.39 -26.86 -22.58
N THR A 13 -13.29 -27.05 -23.31
CA THR A 13 -12.58 -25.97 -24.02
C THR A 13 -13.49 -25.32 -25.08
N GLY A 14 -13.65 -23.99 -25.04
CA GLY A 14 -14.51 -23.25 -25.96
C GLY A 14 -15.95 -23.02 -25.45
N THR A 15 -16.37 -23.73 -24.40
CA THR A 15 -17.72 -23.57 -23.83
C THR A 15 -17.91 -22.21 -23.18
N ARG A 16 -16.85 -21.63 -22.62
CA ARG A 16 -16.88 -20.30 -21.99
C ARG A 16 -17.19 -19.22 -23.01
N GLU A 17 -16.44 -19.15 -24.10
CA GLU A 17 -16.58 -18.15 -25.15
C GLU A 17 -17.98 -18.18 -25.77
N TYR A 18 -18.57 -19.38 -25.85
CA TYR A 18 -19.92 -19.57 -26.37
C TYR A 18 -21.03 -19.14 -25.40
N LEU A 19 -20.91 -19.49 -24.11
CA LEU A 19 -21.99 -19.30 -23.14
C LEU A 19 -21.90 -17.99 -22.35
N GLU A 20 -20.73 -17.37 -22.21
CA GLU A 20 -20.53 -16.14 -21.44
C GLU A 20 -21.41 -14.95 -21.92
N PRO A 21 -21.58 -14.70 -23.23
CA PRO A 21 -22.51 -13.67 -23.71
C PRO A 21 -23.98 -13.97 -23.37
N LEU A 22 -24.38 -15.24 -23.45
CA LEU A 22 -25.76 -15.68 -23.20
C LEU A 22 -26.12 -15.60 -21.71
N VAL A 23 -25.19 -15.99 -20.84
CA VAL A 23 -25.34 -15.88 -19.39
C VAL A 23 -25.41 -14.41 -18.96
N SER A 24 -24.55 -13.54 -19.53
CA SER A 24 -24.56 -12.10 -19.24
C SER A 24 -25.89 -11.46 -19.61
N LEU A 25 -26.38 -11.71 -20.84
CA LEU A 25 -27.67 -11.19 -21.29
C LEU A 25 -28.85 -11.70 -20.44
N THR A 26 -28.80 -12.97 -20.02
CA THR A 26 -29.85 -13.54 -19.16
C THR A 26 -29.88 -12.88 -17.79
N ARG A 27 -28.72 -12.51 -17.23
CA ARG A 27 -28.61 -11.79 -15.96
C ARG A 27 -29.19 -10.38 -16.05
N ASP A 28 -28.99 -9.70 -17.18
CA ASP A 28 -29.55 -8.36 -17.41
C ASP A 28 -31.08 -8.39 -17.52
N LEU A 29 -31.64 -9.51 -17.99
CA LEU A 29 -33.08 -9.68 -18.24
C LEU A 29 -33.86 -10.31 -17.07
N ASP A 30 -33.22 -11.13 -16.21
CA ASP A 30 -33.87 -11.79 -15.06
C ASP A 30 -33.12 -11.53 -13.74
N LEU A 31 -33.48 -10.43 -13.08
CA LEU A 31 -32.92 -9.99 -11.79
C LEU A 31 -33.42 -10.79 -10.57
N LYS A 32 -34.36 -11.73 -10.73
CA LYS A 32 -35.08 -12.37 -9.60
C LYS A 32 -34.60 -13.77 -9.23
N ARG A 33 -33.83 -14.45 -10.09
CA ARG A 33 -33.35 -15.81 -9.81
C ARG A 33 -32.08 -15.81 -8.95
N PRO A 34 -31.97 -16.73 -7.95
CA PRO A 34 -30.80 -16.83 -7.08
C PRO A 34 -29.64 -17.46 -7.85
N THR A 35 -28.89 -16.63 -8.57
CA THR A 35 -27.46 -16.85 -8.78
C THR A 35 -26.72 -16.41 -7.50
N GLY A 36 -25.47 -16.80 -7.28
CA GLY A 36 -24.73 -16.36 -6.09
C GLY A 36 -24.62 -14.83 -6.09
N ASN A 37 -25.53 -14.18 -5.36
CA ASN A 37 -25.66 -12.74 -5.33
C ASN A 37 -24.51 -12.16 -4.50
N LEU A 38 -23.43 -11.78 -5.18
CA LEU A 38 -22.22 -11.25 -4.55
C LEU A 38 -22.49 -9.96 -3.76
N GLU A 39 -23.44 -9.12 -4.17
CA GLU A 39 -23.78 -7.88 -3.45
C GLU A 39 -24.40 -8.17 -2.07
N GLU A 40 -25.26 -9.19 -2.00
CA GLU A 40 -25.84 -9.59 -0.71
C GLU A 40 -24.81 -10.26 0.19
N VAL A 41 -23.92 -11.07 -0.40
CA VAL A 41 -22.80 -11.67 0.32
C VAL A 41 -21.85 -10.60 0.85
N GLU A 42 -21.57 -9.55 0.08
CA GLU A 42 -20.76 -8.41 0.48
C GLU A 42 -21.38 -7.65 1.66
N ARG A 43 -22.70 -7.39 1.62
CA ARG A 43 -23.42 -6.76 2.74
C ARG A 43 -23.34 -7.59 4.03
N VAL A 44 -23.52 -8.90 3.93
CA VAL A 44 -23.43 -9.81 5.08
C VAL A 44 -22.00 -9.88 5.62
N VAL A 45 -21.00 -9.94 4.75
CA VAL A 45 -19.58 -9.96 5.15
C VAL A 45 -19.14 -8.64 5.77
N ALA A 46 -19.55 -7.49 5.23
CA ALA A 46 -19.29 -6.19 5.85
C ALA A 46 -19.89 -6.11 7.26
N LYS A 47 -21.12 -6.62 7.44
CA LYS A 47 -21.76 -6.72 8.76
C LYS A 47 -21.03 -7.69 9.70
N ASP A 48 -20.61 -8.86 9.21
CA ASP A 48 -19.88 -9.87 10.00
C ASP A 48 -18.47 -9.38 10.40
N LEU A 49 -17.79 -8.62 9.53
CA LEU A 49 -16.50 -7.98 9.82
C LEU A 49 -16.63 -6.83 10.81
N LEU A 50 -17.79 -6.17 10.90
CA LEU A 50 -18.10 -5.22 11.96
C LEU A 50 -18.44 -5.91 13.30
N GLY A 51 -18.76 -7.22 13.30
CA GLY A 51 -19.12 -8.01 14.50
C GLY A 51 -18.05 -8.98 15.06
N TRP A 52 -17.07 -9.36 14.25
CA TRP A 52 -15.91 -10.25 14.49
C TRP A 52 -16.10 -11.72 14.96
N GLN A 53 -15.20 -12.54 14.37
CA GLN A 53 -14.89 -13.97 14.50
C GLN A 53 -15.95 -15.01 14.08
N ALA A 54 -15.98 -15.43 12.79
CA ALA A 54 -16.25 -16.85 12.47
C ALA A 54 -15.99 -17.38 11.04
N LYS A 55 -16.03 -16.61 9.95
CA LYS A 55 -16.11 -17.25 8.60
C LYS A 55 -15.37 -16.51 7.49
N TYR A 56 -14.05 -16.65 7.43
CA TYR A 56 -13.28 -16.26 6.24
C TYR A 56 -13.33 -17.39 5.20
N GLY A 57 -13.69 -17.05 3.96
CA GLY A 57 -13.80 -17.97 2.82
C GLY A 57 -15.08 -18.79 2.74
N VAL A 58 -15.32 -19.36 1.56
CA VAL A 58 -16.43 -20.27 1.23
C VAL A 58 -15.90 -21.61 0.74
N ASP A 59 -16.70 -22.66 0.88
CA ASP A 59 -16.33 -23.99 0.39
C ASP A 59 -16.36 -24.01 -1.14
N ALA A 60 -15.43 -24.75 -1.75
CA ALA A 60 -15.46 -25.11 -3.17
C ALA A 60 -15.14 -26.58 -3.40
N ILE A 61 -15.82 -27.19 -4.36
CA ILE A 61 -15.56 -28.54 -4.85
C ILE A 61 -14.51 -28.42 -5.95
N ALA A 62 -13.41 -29.16 -5.82
CA ALA A 62 -12.33 -29.13 -6.80
C ALA A 62 -12.82 -29.61 -8.19
N GLY A 63 -12.51 -28.86 -9.23
CA GLY A 63 -12.92 -29.14 -10.62
C GLY A 63 -14.38 -28.80 -10.96
N LEU A 64 -15.14 -28.25 -10.02
CA LEU A 64 -16.49 -27.74 -10.30
C LEU A 64 -16.38 -26.30 -10.83
N HIS A 65 -16.38 -26.18 -12.15
CA HIS A 65 -16.38 -24.91 -12.87
C HIS A 65 -17.79 -24.54 -13.33
N THR A 66 -18.11 -23.25 -13.29
CA THR A 66 -19.39 -22.73 -13.80
C THR A 66 -19.23 -21.29 -14.23
N LEU A 67 -20.00 -20.91 -15.25
CA LEU A 67 -20.08 -19.53 -15.74
C LEU A 67 -20.93 -18.64 -14.84
N CYS A 68 -21.94 -19.24 -14.20
CA CYS A 68 -22.72 -18.59 -13.17
C CYS A 68 -22.01 -18.73 -11.83
N ASP A 69 -22.00 -17.68 -11.02
CA ASP A 69 -21.39 -17.65 -9.69
C ASP A 69 -22.16 -18.53 -8.70
N VAL A 70 -22.08 -19.86 -8.84
CA VAL A 70 -22.86 -20.80 -8.04
C VAL A 70 -22.10 -21.18 -6.77
N PRO A 71 -22.75 -21.17 -5.59
CA PRO A 71 -22.12 -21.61 -4.36
C PRO A 71 -21.47 -23.00 -4.51
N ARG A 72 -20.21 -23.11 -4.08
CA ARG A 72 -19.33 -24.28 -4.17
C ARG A 72 -18.56 -24.49 -5.48
N SER A 73 -18.70 -23.62 -6.47
CA SER A 73 -17.77 -23.58 -7.60
C SER A 73 -16.45 -22.91 -7.24
N GLU A 74 -15.43 -23.18 -8.05
CA GLU A 74 -14.12 -22.54 -7.89
C GLU A 74 -14.15 -21.05 -8.23
N GLU A 75 -14.93 -20.63 -9.25
CA GLU A 75 -15.11 -19.22 -9.61
C GLU A 75 -15.81 -18.42 -8.52
N TYR A 76 -16.84 -19.00 -7.90
CA TYR A 76 -17.56 -18.40 -6.79
C TYR A 76 -16.63 -18.23 -5.59
N GLN A 77 -15.81 -19.25 -5.29
CA GLN A 77 -14.82 -19.16 -4.21
C GLN A 77 -13.77 -18.09 -4.52
N GLY A 78 -13.25 -18.02 -5.75
CA GLY A 78 -12.29 -17.00 -6.17
C GLY A 78 -12.84 -15.58 -5.99
N LYS A 79 -14.06 -15.31 -6.50
CA LYS A 79 -14.72 -14.00 -6.38
C LYS A 79 -15.07 -13.62 -4.94
N VAL A 80 -15.46 -14.60 -4.13
CA VAL A 80 -15.71 -14.36 -2.70
C VAL A 80 -14.40 -14.03 -1.96
N LEU A 81 -13.29 -14.69 -2.31
CA LEU A 81 -11.98 -14.32 -1.77
C LEU A 81 -11.57 -12.91 -2.21
N GLU A 82 -11.70 -12.57 -3.49
CA GLU A 82 -11.45 -11.21 -4.00
C GLU A 82 -12.28 -10.15 -3.27
N MET A 83 -13.56 -10.43 -3.01
CA MET A 83 -14.43 -9.57 -2.21
C MET A 83 -13.97 -9.48 -0.75
N TYR A 84 -13.54 -10.60 -0.13
CA TYR A 84 -12.95 -10.58 1.22
C TYR A 84 -11.68 -9.72 1.30
N HIS A 85 -10.94 -9.58 0.20
CA HIS A 85 -9.76 -8.71 0.09
C HIS A 85 -10.16 -7.24 -0.12
N ARG A 86 -11.19 -6.98 -0.94
CA ARG A 86 -11.64 -5.62 -1.25
C ARG A 86 -12.29 -4.91 -0.06
N VAL A 87 -13.13 -5.62 0.71
CA VAL A 87 -13.93 -5.04 1.82
C VAL A 87 -13.09 -4.39 2.92
N PRO A 88 -12.01 -5.00 3.41
CA PRO A 88 -11.10 -4.39 4.37
C PRO A 88 -10.49 -3.06 3.93
N ASP A 89 -10.22 -2.85 2.64
CA ASP A 89 -9.55 -1.64 2.14
C ASP A 89 -10.32 -0.34 2.43
N TYR A 90 -11.64 -0.43 2.60
CA TYR A 90 -12.51 0.69 2.97
C TYR A 90 -13.11 0.58 4.39
N VAL A 91 -12.74 -0.45 5.15
CA VAL A 91 -13.09 -0.57 6.57
C VAL A 91 -11.87 -0.18 7.40
N SER A 92 -11.84 1.06 7.88
CA SER A 92 -10.68 1.65 8.58
C SER A 92 -10.21 0.92 9.86
N SER A 93 -11.05 0.05 10.42
CA SER A 93 -10.72 -0.80 11.58
C SER A 93 -10.10 -2.15 11.22
N ALA A 94 -10.09 -2.55 9.94
CA ALA A 94 -9.49 -3.79 9.48
C ALA A 94 -7.98 -3.58 9.22
N VAL A 95 -7.13 -4.23 10.02
CA VAL A 95 -5.67 -4.01 9.98
C VAL A 95 -4.95 -5.01 9.07
N ARG A 96 -5.41 -6.27 9.04
CA ARG A 96 -4.84 -7.38 8.23
C ARG A 96 -5.88 -8.48 8.01
N GLU A 97 -5.63 -9.30 7.00
CA GLU A 97 -6.40 -10.51 6.71
C GLU A 97 -5.50 -11.73 6.59
N LYS A 98 -6.06 -12.91 6.86
CA LYS A 98 -5.37 -14.19 6.69
C LYS A 98 -6.34 -15.22 6.16
N ALA A 99 -5.91 -15.99 5.16
CA ALA A 99 -6.63 -17.19 4.76
C ALA A 99 -6.82 -18.09 5.97
N TRP A 100 -8.08 -18.44 6.27
CA TRP A 100 -8.42 -19.23 7.45
C TRP A 100 -7.89 -20.67 7.38
N SER A 101 -7.70 -21.22 6.18
CA SER A 101 -7.08 -22.53 5.99
C SER A 101 -6.40 -22.60 4.63
N PHE A 102 -5.20 -23.16 4.59
CA PHE A 102 -4.42 -23.32 3.35
C PHE A 102 -4.97 -24.45 2.47
N ALA A 103 -5.36 -25.58 3.07
CA ALA A 103 -5.91 -26.73 2.38
C ALA A 103 -7.22 -27.20 3.03
N GLY A 104 -8.11 -27.81 2.23
CA GLY A 104 -9.30 -28.47 2.76
C GLY A 104 -8.95 -29.55 3.79
N PHE A 105 -9.76 -29.70 4.83
CA PHE A 105 -9.50 -30.64 5.92
C PHE A 105 -10.77 -31.34 6.40
N GLN A 106 -10.60 -32.50 7.02
CA GLN A 106 -11.72 -33.33 7.47
C GLN A 106 -12.39 -32.72 8.71
N THR A 107 -13.71 -32.66 8.69
CA THR A 107 -14.54 -32.29 9.83
C THR A 107 -15.54 -33.41 10.13
N THR A 108 -16.31 -33.26 11.22
CA THR A 108 -17.39 -34.19 11.56
C THR A 108 -18.42 -34.27 10.42
N SER A 109 -18.82 -35.49 10.09
CA SER A 109 -19.76 -35.76 9.01
C SER A 109 -21.08 -35.04 9.26
N SER A 110 -21.46 -34.14 8.36
CA SER A 110 -22.73 -33.41 8.42
C SER A 110 -23.22 -33.07 7.02
N ILE A 111 -24.54 -32.97 6.86
CA ILE A 111 -25.18 -32.67 5.56
C ILE A 111 -24.65 -31.36 4.94
N PRO A 112 -24.39 -30.27 5.70
CA PRO A 112 -23.83 -29.05 5.12
C PRO A 112 -22.36 -29.18 4.68
N GLN A 113 -21.59 -30.14 5.21
CA GLN A 113 -20.14 -30.31 5.01
C GLN A 113 -19.85 -31.67 4.38
N VAL A 114 -20.27 -31.83 3.12
CA VAL A 114 -20.08 -33.06 2.34
C VAL A 114 -18.59 -33.30 2.11
N ASP A 115 -18.06 -34.35 2.75
CA ASP A 115 -16.65 -34.74 2.74
C ASP A 115 -15.72 -33.64 3.29
N GLY A 116 -16.07 -33.13 4.48
CA GLY A 116 -15.24 -32.21 5.24
C GLY A 116 -15.37 -30.75 4.83
N LYS A 117 -14.43 -29.92 5.30
CA LYS A 117 -14.40 -28.48 5.04
C LYS A 117 -13.46 -28.16 3.90
N LYS A 118 -14.00 -27.52 2.85
CA LYS A 118 -13.36 -27.33 1.55
C LYS A 118 -13.07 -25.86 1.26
N LYS A 119 -12.86 -25.06 2.32
CA LYS A 119 -12.52 -23.63 2.24
C LYS A 119 -11.08 -23.32 1.85
N GLY A 120 -10.20 -24.33 1.88
CA GLY A 120 -8.81 -24.15 1.48
C GLY A 120 -8.68 -23.80 0.00
N VAL A 121 -7.65 -23.00 -0.29
CA VAL A 121 -7.18 -22.68 -1.65
C VAL A 121 -6.69 -23.97 -2.33
N PHE A 122 -6.08 -24.87 -1.56
CA PHE A 122 -5.71 -26.20 -2.02
C PHE A 122 -6.78 -27.23 -1.66
N ALA A 123 -6.97 -28.21 -2.54
CA ALA A 123 -7.67 -29.42 -2.21
C ALA A 123 -6.89 -30.25 -1.16
N ARG A 124 -7.53 -31.26 -0.59
CA ARG A 124 -6.94 -32.07 0.50
C ARG A 124 -5.69 -32.84 0.06
N ASP A 125 -5.60 -33.19 -1.22
CA ASP A 125 -4.45 -33.81 -1.86
C ASP A 125 -3.35 -32.81 -2.26
N ARG A 126 -3.47 -31.55 -1.81
CA ARG A 126 -2.58 -30.42 -2.10
C ARG A 126 -2.50 -30.06 -3.58
N LYS A 127 -3.43 -30.56 -4.40
CA LYS A 127 -3.62 -29.99 -5.73
C LYS A 127 -4.31 -28.64 -5.58
N PRO A 128 -3.89 -27.65 -6.35
CA PRO A 128 -4.47 -26.33 -6.20
C PRO A 128 -5.82 -26.30 -6.95
N LYS A 129 -6.73 -25.46 -6.47
CA LYS A 129 -8.05 -25.23 -7.10
C LYS A 129 -7.89 -24.00 -7.97
N GLY A 130 -8.58 -23.86 -9.10
CA GLY A 130 -8.44 -22.78 -10.10
C GLY A 130 -8.42 -21.33 -9.60
N SER A 131 -8.70 -21.08 -8.31
CA SER A 131 -8.39 -19.87 -7.55
C SER A 131 -6.88 -19.63 -7.24
N GLU A 132 -5.97 -20.49 -7.74
CA GLU A 132 -4.53 -20.47 -7.47
C GLU A 132 -3.87 -19.11 -7.72
N LEU A 133 -4.25 -18.43 -8.81
CA LEU A 133 -3.58 -17.22 -9.26
C LEU A 133 -3.78 -16.06 -8.26
N ILE A 134 -4.96 -15.97 -7.64
CA ILE A 134 -5.30 -14.90 -6.68
C ILE A 134 -4.59 -15.15 -5.35
N ALA A 135 -4.55 -16.41 -4.90
CA ALA A 135 -3.92 -16.79 -3.65
C ALA A 135 -2.38 -16.81 -3.70
N LEU A 136 -1.78 -17.13 -4.85
CA LEU A 136 -0.31 -17.18 -4.99
C LEU A 136 0.30 -15.77 -5.06
N ILE A 137 -0.39 -14.82 -5.69
CA ILE A 137 0.02 -13.40 -5.70
C ILE A 137 0.11 -12.85 -4.26
N HIS A 138 -0.81 -13.23 -3.37
CA HIS A 138 -0.85 -12.73 -1.99
C HIS A 138 -0.14 -13.63 -0.94
N LEU A 139 0.21 -14.88 -1.27
CA LEU A 139 1.06 -15.68 -0.37
C LEU A 139 2.47 -15.06 -0.25
N ILE A 140 2.91 -14.35 -1.28
CA ILE A 140 4.13 -13.54 -1.29
C ILE A 140 3.97 -12.30 -0.38
N ASP A 141 2.77 -11.70 -0.34
CA ASP A 141 2.46 -10.53 0.50
C ASP A 141 2.19 -10.86 1.99
N THR A 142 2.06 -12.15 2.34
CA THR A 142 1.76 -12.62 3.72
C THR A 142 2.96 -13.19 4.47
N ILE A 143 4.13 -13.28 3.83
CA ILE A 143 5.40 -13.40 4.57
C ILE A 143 5.54 -12.09 5.35
N PRO A 144 5.71 -12.10 6.69
CA PRO A 144 6.00 -10.86 7.40
C PRO A 144 7.18 -10.21 6.69
N ALA A 145 7.00 -8.98 6.22
CA ALA A 145 8.04 -8.16 5.61
C ALA A 145 9.10 -7.92 6.69
N MET A 146 9.95 -8.93 6.90
CA MET A 146 11.12 -8.82 7.72
C MET A 146 12.10 -7.98 6.92
N ALA A 147 12.72 -7.02 7.59
CA ALA A 147 13.84 -6.31 7.00
C ALA A 147 14.81 -7.29 6.34
N ARG A 148 15.34 -6.90 5.18
CA ARG A 148 16.26 -7.73 4.39
C ARG A 148 17.55 -8.05 5.13
N LEU A 149 17.85 -7.30 6.19
CA LEU A 149 18.94 -7.53 7.12
C LEU A 149 18.39 -7.73 8.54
N PRO A 150 19.02 -8.59 9.36
CA PRO A 150 18.67 -8.71 10.76
C PRO A 150 18.95 -7.40 11.51
N TYR A 151 18.17 -7.08 12.53
CA TYR A 151 18.47 -5.94 13.40
C TYR A 151 19.55 -6.33 14.42
N PRO A 152 20.71 -5.65 14.44
CA PRO A 152 21.72 -5.86 15.47
C PRO A 152 21.17 -5.54 16.86
N ASP A 153 21.59 -6.32 17.86
CA ASP A 153 21.31 -5.99 19.26
C ASP A 153 22.16 -4.79 19.67
N VAL A 154 21.49 -3.68 19.92
CA VAL A 154 22.11 -2.39 20.26
C VAL A 154 21.52 -1.91 21.58
N LYS A 155 22.36 -1.31 22.43
CA LYS A 155 21.92 -0.80 23.73
C LYS A 155 20.88 0.31 23.56
N GLY A 156 19.84 0.27 24.40
CA GLY A 156 18.76 1.25 24.43
C GLY A 156 17.58 0.87 23.52
N THR A 157 16.75 1.85 23.18
CA THR A 157 15.59 1.66 22.29
C THR A 157 15.69 2.58 21.06
N PRO A 158 16.75 2.47 20.24
CA PRO A 158 16.86 3.30 19.04
C PRO A 158 15.83 2.86 17.99
N LEU A 159 15.52 3.79 17.09
CA LEU A 159 14.73 3.51 15.89
C LEU A 159 15.38 2.40 15.06
N ASN A 160 14.56 1.64 14.33
CA ASN A 160 15.00 0.51 13.51
C ASN A 160 16.02 0.93 12.45
N ILE A 161 15.90 2.13 11.86
CA ILE A 161 16.89 2.67 10.93
C ILE A 161 18.30 2.82 11.56
N SER A 162 18.37 3.21 12.83
CA SER A 162 19.64 3.33 13.56
C SER A 162 20.25 1.96 13.85
N LYS A 163 19.43 0.92 14.08
CA LYS A 163 19.91 -0.46 14.20
C LYS A 163 20.51 -0.94 12.89
N ILE A 164 19.85 -0.64 11.76
CA ILE A 164 20.35 -0.99 10.43
C ILE A 164 21.69 -0.31 10.13
N LEU A 165 21.86 0.96 10.49
CA LEU A 165 23.15 1.65 10.34
C LEU A 165 24.28 1.01 11.15
N ALA A 166 23.99 0.29 12.24
CA ALA A 166 24.99 -0.38 13.06
C ALA A 166 25.70 -1.55 12.33
N HIS A 167 25.16 -2.02 11.20
CA HIS A 167 25.89 -2.91 10.28
C HIS A 167 27.16 -2.29 9.68
N SER A 168 27.30 -0.95 9.76
CA SER A 168 28.51 -0.23 9.37
C SER A 168 29.08 0.58 10.56
N PRO A 169 29.83 -0.07 11.47
CA PRO A 169 30.39 0.58 12.66
C PRO A 169 31.31 1.77 12.34
N ALA A 170 32.00 1.75 11.19
CA ALA A 170 32.88 2.82 10.77
C ALA A 170 32.13 4.12 10.43
N THR A 171 30.86 4.04 10.00
CA THR A 171 30.10 5.19 9.51
C THR A 171 28.94 5.61 10.42
N VAL A 172 28.41 4.71 11.26
CA VAL A 172 27.22 4.99 12.10
C VAL A 172 27.36 6.25 12.95
N ASN A 173 28.52 6.47 13.57
CA ASN A 173 28.76 7.65 14.40
C ASN A 173 28.85 8.95 13.59
N HIS A 174 29.30 8.88 12.33
CA HIS A 174 29.34 10.02 11.42
C HIS A 174 27.93 10.38 10.97
N TRP A 175 27.12 9.38 10.60
CA TRP A 175 25.71 9.58 10.27
C TRP A 175 24.92 10.17 11.44
N ALA A 176 25.14 9.69 12.67
CA ALA A 176 24.51 10.23 13.86
C ALA A 176 24.87 11.71 14.10
N LYS A 177 26.13 12.11 13.86
CA LYS A 177 26.56 13.51 13.95
C LYS A 177 25.90 14.39 12.90
N ILE A 178 25.85 13.93 11.65
CA ILE A 178 25.17 14.66 10.55
C ILE A 178 23.67 14.80 10.84
N ALA A 179 23.01 13.72 11.31
CA ALA A 179 21.61 13.77 11.73
C ALA A 179 21.40 14.82 12.83
N GLY A 180 22.27 14.81 13.86
CA GLY A 180 22.23 15.80 14.94
C GLY A 180 22.33 17.25 14.43
N ALA A 181 23.24 17.50 13.49
CA ALA A 181 23.40 18.82 12.88
C ALA A 181 22.15 19.25 12.09
N HIS A 182 21.58 18.36 11.26
CA HIS A 182 20.35 18.66 10.54
C HIS A 182 19.17 19.02 11.47
N PHE A 183 19.11 18.43 12.67
CA PHE A 183 18.04 18.70 13.63
C PHE A 183 18.26 19.95 14.49
N LYS A 184 19.50 20.37 14.75
CA LYS A 184 19.79 21.39 15.76
C LYS A 184 20.51 22.62 15.25
N ASP A 185 21.32 22.47 14.20
CA ASP A 185 22.36 23.44 13.88
C ASP A 185 22.12 24.17 12.54
N LEU A 186 21.03 23.86 11.83
CA LEU A 186 20.70 24.51 10.57
C LEU A 186 20.09 25.90 10.79
N GLU A 187 20.36 26.81 9.86
CA GLU A 187 19.72 28.12 9.76
C GLU A 187 18.34 28.01 9.11
N LEU A 188 18.15 27.02 8.23
CA LEU A 188 16.85 26.69 7.66
C LEU A 188 15.83 26.38 8.76
N SER A 189 14.69 27.08 8.73
CA SER A 189 13.63 26.95 9.75
C SER A 189 13.17 25.49 9.90
N SER A 190 12.75 25.11 11.12
CA SER A 190 12.24 23.75 11.39
C SER A 190 11.13 23.32 10.43
N LYS A 191 10.19 24.22 10.14
CA LYS A 191 9.11 23.95 9.19
C LYS A 191 9.64 23.70 7.77
N ASN A 192 10.57 24.52 7.28
CA ASN A 192 11.14 24.34 5.95
C ASN A 192 11.99 23.07 5.85
N ARG A 193 12.72 22.70 6.92
CA ARG A 193 13.40 21.41 7.00
C ARG A 193 12.42 20.27 6.80
N GLU A 194 11.31 20.26 7.51
CA GLU A 194 10.28 19.22 7.34
C GLU A 194 9.66 19.20 5.93
N LEU A 195 9.49 20.35 5.26
CA LEU A 195 9.06 20.37 3.86
C LEU A 195 10.06 19.71 2.90
N VAL A 196 11.36 19.97 3.08
CA VAL A 196 12.43 19.31 2.31
C VAL A 196 12.38 17.80 2.54
N ILE A 197 12.21 17.37 3.79
CA ILE A 197 12.20 15.96 4.19
C ILE A 197 10.97 15.24 3.62
N LEU A 198 9.77 15.80 3.84
CA LEU A 198 8.52 15.23 3.34
C LEU A 198 8.54 15.10 1.82
N LEU A 199 8.98 16.12 1.08
CA LEU A 199 9.04 16.05 -0.38
C LEU A 199 10.04 14.99 -0.84
N SER A 200 11.25 14.96 -0.24
CA SER A 200 12.27 13.96 -0.58
C SER A 200 11.77 12.54 -0.35
N THR A 201 11.23 12.27 0.84
CA THR A 201 10.76 10.94 1.23
C THR A 201 9.55 10.49 0.41
N ALA A 202 8.67 11.42 0.04
CA ALA A 202 7.55 11.16 -0.86
C ALA A 202 8.02 10.78 -2.27
N LYS A 203 8.93 11.56 -2.88
CA LYS A 203 9.52 11.27 -4.21
C LYS A 203 10.28 9.95 -4.23
N PHE A 204 10.88 9.58 -3.10
CA PHE A 204 11.63 8.33 -2.96
C PHE A 204 10.80 7.14 -2.50
N ARG A 205 9.50 7.34 -2.25
CA ARG A 205 8.54 6.33 -1.81
C ARG A 205 8.96 5.63 -0.51
N SER A 206 9.55 6.38 0.42
CA SER A 206 9.87 5.84 1.75
C SER A 206 8.70 6.04 2.70
N THR A 207 7.87 5.01 2.85
CA THR A 207 6.77 4.99 3.84
C THR A 207 7.28 5.12 5.28
N TYR A 208 8.46 4.55 5.57
CA TYR A 208 9.08 4.62 6.90
C TYR A 208 9.40 6.07 7.28
N GLU A 209 10.18 6.77 6.44
CA GLU A 209 10.59 8.14 6.69
C GLU A 209 9.38 9.08 6.62
N TRP A 210 8.50 8.90 5.63
CA TRP A 210 7.26 9.67 5.52
C TRP A 210 6.40 9.59 6.78
N THR A 211 6.27 8.41 7.38
CA THR A 211 5.46 8.20 8.60
C THR A 211 6.05 8.95 9.81
N HIS A 212 7.35 8.83 10.02
CA HIS A 212 8.04 9.52 11.12
C HIS A 212 7.97 11.03 10.96
N HIS A 213 8.26 11.53 9.75
CA HIS A 213 8.27 12.95 9.46
C HIS A 213 6.89 13.56 9.29
N SER A 214 5.86 12.80 8.92
CA SER A 214 4.47 13.27 8.98
C SER A 214 4.08 13.64 10.41
N THR A 215 4.52 12.84 11.40
CA THR A 215 4.29 13.12 12.82
C THR A 215 5.15 14.28 13.33
N ALA A 216 6.42 14.36 12.92
CA ALA A 216 7.32 15.44 13.31
C ALA A 216 6.88 16.79 12.73
N SER A 217 6.61 16.84 11.43
CA SER A 217 6.19 18.04 10.69
C SER A 217 4.93 18.70 11.24
N ALA A 218 3.99 17.93 11.80
CA ALA A 218 2.80 18.47 12.44
C ALA A 218 3.15 19.36 13.65
N LYS A 219 4.20 19.01 14.41
CA LYS A 219 4.67 19.80 15.56
C LYS A 219 5.34 21.10 15.12
N GLU A 220 5.96 21.09 13.93
CA GLU A 220 6.61 22.25 13.32
C GLU A 220 5.66 23.13 12.49
N GLY A 221 4.36 22.84 12.52
CA GLY A 221 3.32 23.66 11.89
C GLY A 221 3.06 23.37 10.40
N VAL A 222 3.53 22.23 9.87
CA VAL A 222 3.09 21.74 8.56
C VAL A 222 1.66 21.21 8.68
N THR A 223 0.75 21.71 7.84
CA THR A 223 -0.67 21.34 7.91
C THR A 223 -0.97 20.03 7.19
N ASP A 224 -2.13 19.42 7.48
CA ASP A 224 -2.57 18.22 6.74
C ASP A 224 -2.76 18.51 5.25
N ALA A 225 -3.26 19.70 4.90
CA ALA A 225 -3.42 20.13 3.51
C ALA A 225 -2.05 20.23 2.79
N GLN A 226 -1.02 20.72 3.48
CA GLN A 226 0.34 20.75 2.95
C GLN A 226 0.90 19.34 2.75
N ARG A 227 0.73 18.43 3.73
CA ARG A 227 1.15 17.02 3.60
C ARG A 227 0.45 16.30 2.44
N GLU A 228 -0.85 16.50 2.27
CA GLU A 228 -1.61 15.89 1.17
C GLU A 228 -1.07 16.33 -0.20
N VAL A 229 -0.80 17.63 -0.39
CA VAL A 229 -0.19 18.13 -1.63
C VAL A 229 1.18 17.53 -1.88
N ILE A 230 2.01 17.38 -0.84
CA ILE A 230 3.35 16.78 -0.96
C ILE A 230 3.26 15.29 -1.29
N ALA A 231 2.31 14.55 -0.70
CA ALA A 231 2.07 13.15 -1.03
C ALA A 231 1.68 12.98 -2.51
N GLN A 232 0.82 13.86 -3.03
CA GLN A 232 0.49 13.90 -4.45
C GLN A 232 1.71 14.23 -5.32
N ALA A 233 2.56 15.16 -4.88
CA ALA A 233 3.80 15.50 -5.58
C ALA A 233 4.79 14.33 -5.66
N GLY A 234 4.81 13.44 -4.65
CA GLY A 234 5.63 12.22 -4.66
C GLY A 234 5.28 11.24 -5.79
N LYS A 235 4.08 11.34 -6.38
CA LYS A 235 3.57 10.39 -7.39
C LYS A 235 3.94 10.75 -8.82
N GLN A 236 4.42 11.98 -9.07
CA GLN A 236 4.74 12.44 -10.42
C GLN A 236 6.00 13.32 -10.45
N LYS A 237 6.70 13.30 -11.58
CA LYS A 237 7.86 14.17 -11.87
C LYS A 237 7.37 15.58 -12.23
N GLY A 238 8.10 16.63 -11.83
CA GLY A 238 7.74 18.01 -12.18
C GLY A 238 6.35 18.46 -11.71
N TYR A 239 5.92 18.02 -10.52
CA TYR A 239 4.64 18.39 -9.93
C TYR A 239 4.55 19.91 -9.75
N PHE A 240 5.52 20.52 -9.07
CA PHE A 240 5.56 21.95 -8.77
C PHE A 240 6.03 22.78 -9.96
N SER A 241 6.86 22.23 -10.84
CA SER A 241 7.28 22.92 -12.08
C SER A 241 6.18 22.99 -13.15
N GLY A 242 5.05 22.29 -12.95
CA GLY A 242 3.92 22.33 -13.87
C GLY A 242 3.30 23.73 -13.99
N GLN A 243 2.95 24.13 -15.22
CA GLN A 243 2.39 25.45 -15.49
C GLN A 243 1.14 25.73 -14.64
N GLY A 244 1.13 26.88 -13.94
CA GLY A 244 0.01 27.29 -13.09
C GLY A 244 -0.09 26.57 -11.74
N LYS A 245 0.80 25.61 -11.45
CA LYS A 245 0.67 24.77 -10.25
C LYS A 245 1.02 25.53 -8.96
N LEU A 246 2.08 26.33 -8.96
CA LEU A 246 2.45 27.10 -7.77
C LEU A 246 1.45 28.21 -7.45
N GLU A 247 0.83 28.78 -8.48
CA GLU A 247 -0.24 29.77 -8.37
C GLU A 247 -1.48 29.14 -7.73
N SER A 248 -1.85 27.91 -8.14
CA SER A 248 -3.00 27.20 -7.56
C SER A 248 -2.81 26.82 -6.08
N LEU A 249 -1.59 26.94 -5.55
CA LEU A 249 -1.23 26.58 -4.19
C LEU A 249 -1.00 27.80 -3.27
N ALA A 250 -1.38 29.00 -3.71
CA ALA A 250 -1.15 30.24 -2.97
C ALA A 250 -1.78 30.27 -1.56
N GLU A 251 -2.94 29.62 -1.38
CA GLU A 251 -3.63 29.52 -0.08
C GLU A 251 -3.09 28.39 0.81
N VAL A 252 -2.24 27.51 0.27
CA VAL A 252 -1.73 26.31 0.98
C VAL A 252 -0.29 26.50 1.44
N PHE A 253 0.52 27.19 0.64
CA PHE A 253 1.93 27.42 0.92
C PHE A 253 2.27 28.90 0.76
N THR A 254 3.09 29.40 1.68
CA THR A 254 3.66 30.74 1.57
C THR A 254 4.58 30.84 0.34
N PRO A 255 4.88 32.05 -0.17
CA PRO A 255 5.83 32.23 -1.27
C PRO A 255 7.19 31.54 -1.03
N ARG A 256 7.71 31.64 0.20
CA ARG A 256 8.98 31.01 0.58
C ARG A 256 8.89 29.48 0.54
N GLU A 257 7.83 28.89 1.10
CA GLU A 257 7.62 27.43 1.10
C GLU A 257 7.45 26.87 -0.31
N LYS A 258 6.76 27.60 -1.20
CA LYS A 258 6.63 27.23 -2.62
C LYS A 258 7.99 27.15 -3.31
N LEU A 259 8.90 28.08 -3.02
CA LEU A 259 10.26 28.04 -3.54
C LEU A 259 11.08 26.89 -2.95
N VAL A 260 10.91 26.53 -1.67
CA VAL A 260 11.55 25.32 -1.10
C VAL A 260 11.13 24.09 -1.90
N LEU A 261 9.82 23.91 -2.12
CA LEU A 261 9.28 22.73 -2.81
C LEU A 261 9.71 22.66 -4.28
N LEU A 262 9.65 23.79 -5.00
CA LEU A 262 10.09 23.86 -6.39
C LEU A 262 11.60 23.63 -6.53
N PHE A 263 12.41 24.22 -5.65
CA PHE A 263 13.86 24.06 -5.66
C PHE A 263 14.27 22.61 -5.37
N ILE A 264 13.71 21.99 -4.33
CA ILE A 264 13.99 20.58 -4.00
C ILE A 264 13.50 19.64 -5.09
N GLU A 265 12.35 19.92 -5.73
CA GLU A 265 11.92 19.13 -6.89
C GLU A 265 12.94 19.21 -8.04
N ALA A 266 13.45 20.41 -8.36
CA ALA A 266 14.49 20.57 -9.38
C ALA A 266 15.78 19.79 -9.03
N VAL A 267 16.24 19.87 -7.77
CA VAL A 267 17.41 19.13 -7.26
C VAL A 267 17.21 17.61 -7.34
N ILE A 268 15.99 17.11 -7.13
CA ILE A 268 15.67 15.69 -7.24
C ILE A 268 15.58 15.25 -8.71
N ASP A 269 15.02 16.10 -9.58
CA ASP A 269 14.65 15.75 -10.95
C ASP A 269 15.82 15.79 -11.94
N GLY A 270 16.91 16.50 -11.62
CA GLY A 270 18.09 16.62 -12.46
C GLY A 270 19.31 17.23 -11.76
N PRO A 271 20.49 17.21 -12.42
CA PRO A 271 21.74 17.68 -11.84
C PRO A 271 21.86 19.21 -11.75
N ASP A 272 21.04 19.94 -12.51
CA ASP A 272 21.12 21.38 -12.68
C ASP A 272 19.79 22.07 -12.34
N VAL A 273 19.87 23.31 -11.89
CA VAL A 273 18.73 24.18 -11.60
C VAL A 273 18.71 25.31 -12.62
N ALA A 274 17.57 25.58 -13.24
CA ALA A 274 17.43 26.64 -14.23
C ALA A 274 17.77 28.02 -13.63
N ASP A 275 18.40 28.88 -14.43
CA ASP A 275 18.90 30.20 -13.99
C ASP A 275 17.80 31.10 -13.41
N ASP A 276 16.57 31.01 -13.93
CA ASP A 276 15.44 31.81 -13.47
C ASP A 276 14.96 31.36 -12.08
N LEU A 277 14.94 30.05 -11.82
CA LEU A 277 14.66 29.50 -10.50
C LEU A 277 15.79 29.83 -9.53
N TRP A 278 17.04 29.69 -9.97
CA TRP A 278 18.21 30.03 -9.17
C TRP A 278 18.17 31.50 -8.70
N ALA A 279 17.87 32.43 -9.60
CA ALA A 279 17.74 33.85 -9.27
C ALA A 279 16.68 34.11 -8.20
N LYS A 280 15.51 33.43 -8.28
CA LYS A 280 14.43 33.53 -7.27
C LYS A 280 14.83 32.91 -5.93
N VAL A 281 15.54 31.79 -5.94
CA VAL A 281 16.05 31.17 -4.70
C VAL A 281 17.04 32.12 -4.03
N LYS A 282 17.93 32.75 -4.80
CA LYS A 282 18.93 33.70 -4.29
C LYS A 282 18.36 35.00 -3.72
N THR A 283 17.13 35.37 -4.07
CA THR A 283 16.47 36.54 -3.45
C THR A 283 15.87 36.23 -2.08
N GLU A 284 15.52 34.98 -1.83
CA GLU A 284 14.82 34.55 -0.60
C GLU A 284 15.74 33.83 0.39
N PHE A 285 16.71 33.06 -0.09
CA PHE A 285 17.53 32.19 0.76
C PHE A 285 19.00 32.62 0.78
N SER A 286 19.60 32.53 1.97
CA SER A 286 21.04 32.72 2.13
C SER A 286 21.82 31.58 1.46
N ASP A 287 23.10 31.80 1.16
CA ASP A 287 23.96 30.73 0.63
C ASP A 287 23.99 29.51 1.56
N ARG A 288 23.94 29.75 2.87
CA ARG A 288 23.90 28.69 3.87
C ARG A 288 22.61 27.89 3.79
N GLU A 289 21.45 28.54 3.76
CA GLU A 289 20.15 27.85 3.65
C GLU A 289 20.07 27.00 2.37
N VAL A 290 20.64 27.47 1.26
CA VAL A 290 20.69 26.71 -0.01
C VAL A 290 21.52 25.44 0.15
N VAL A 291 22.72 25.52 0.73
CA VAL A 291 23.57 24.36 0.99
C VAL A 291 22.91 23.40 1.98
N GLU A 292 22.25 23.92 3.01
CA GLU A 292 21.53 23.13 4.01
C GLU A 292 20.34 22.38 3.38
N MET A 293 19.58 23.00 2.47
CA MET A 293 18.51 22.33 1.72
C MET A 293 19.03 21.14 0.90
N ILE A 294 20.13 21.34 0.15
CA ILE A 294 20.71 20.30 -0.71
C ILE A 294 21.29 19.15 0.14
N THR A 295 22.03 19.47 1.20
CA THR A 295 22.63 18.45 2.08
C THR A 295 21.57 17.66 2.86
N LEU A 296 20.50 18.32 3.31
CA LEU A 296 19.36 17.67 3.93
C LEU A 296 18.64 16.74 2.95
N GLN A 297 18.41 17.19 1.71
CA GLN A 297 17.84 16.35 0.65
C GLN A 297 18.71 15.11 0.38
N GLY A 298 20.03 15.27 0.24
CA GLY A 298 20.96 14.15 0.02
C GLY A 298 21.01 13.16 1.19
N PHE A 299 20.86 13.66 2.43
CA PHE A 299 20.72 12.84 3.62
C PHE A 299 19.44 11.98 3.54
N TYR A 300 18.29 12.58 3.23
CA TYR A 300 17.03 11.84 3.11
C TYR A 300 16.92 10.99 1.85
N TYR A 301 17.69 11.26 0.79
CA TYR A 301 17.91 10.30 -0.28
C TYR A 301 18.52 9.01 0.28
N THR A 302 19.62 9.13 1.03
CA THR A 302 20.32 7.98 1.61
C THR A 302 19.41 7.19 2.56
N PHE A 303 18.74 7.88 3.49
CA PHE A 303 17.85 7.25 4.47
C PHE A 303 16.60 6.64 3.83
N SER A 304 16.03 7.30 2.82
CA SER A 304 14.96 6.71 2.02
C SER A 304 15.40 5.44 1.31
N ARG A 305 16.65 5.37 0.82
CA ARG A 305 17.17 4.14 0.19
C ARG A 305 17.49 3.05 1.21
N LEU A 306 18.04 3.39 2.37
CA LEU A 306 18.22 2.42 3.44
C LEU A 306 16.88 1.78 3.83
N THR A 307 15.85 2.59 4.05
CA THR A 307 14.53 2.10 4.48
C THR A 307 13.80 1.30 3.39
N THR A 308 13.81 1.78 2.15
CA THR A 308 13.11 1.10 1.04
C THR A 308 13.85 -0.13 0.51
N VAL A 309 15.18 -0.06 0.36
CA VAL A 309 15.97 -1.17 -0.20
C VAL A 309 16.15 -2.29 0.81
N LEU A 310 16.22 -1.96 2.10
CA LEU A 310 16.38 -2.96 3.17
C LEU A 310 15.04 -3.33 3.82
N ASP A 311 13.93 -2.80 3.32
CA ASP A 311 12.57 -3.09 3.78
C ASP A 311 12.42 -2.91 5.30
N VAL A 312 12.89 -1.76 5.80
CA VAL A 312 12.94 -1.50 7.24
C VAL A 312 11.52 -1.35 7.80
N GLU A 313 11.21 -2.16 8.80
CA GLU A 313 9.91 -2.16 9.44
C GLU A 313 9.70 -0.91 10.28
N LEU A 314 8.49 -0.37 10.21
CA LEU A 314 8.01 0.66 11.14
C LEU A 314 8.08 0.16 12.58
N GLU A 315 8.33 1.09 13.49
CA GLU A 315 8.33 0.84 14.91
C GLU A 315 6.93 0.42 15.37
N PRO A 316 6.80 -0.44 16.40
CA PRO A 316 5.50 -0.88 16.90
C PRO A 316 4.57 0.26 17.34
N PHE A 317 5.11 1.42 17.71
CA PHE A 317 4.35 2.60 18.10
C PHE A 317 3.96 3.50 16.91
N ALA A 318 4.58 3.32 15.74
CA ALA A 318 4.34 4.15 14.58
C ALA A 318 3.03 3.75 13.89
N LYS A 319 2.18 4.72 13.59
CA LYS A 319 0.96 4.52 12.79
C LYS A 319 1.28 4.82 11.33
N PRO A 320 1.19 3.85 10.42
CA PRO A 320 1.51 4.08 9.01
C PRO A 320 0.74 5.28 8.44
N SER A 321 1.45 6.23 7.86
CA SER A 321 0.84 7.33 7.11
C SER A 321 0.77 6.95 5.64
N LYS A 322 -0.40 7.15 5.00
CA LYS A 322 -0.54 6.86 3.57
C LYS A 322 0.40 7.78 2.78
N LEU A 323 1.17 7.18 1.87
CA LEU A 323 2.04 7.83 0.89
C LEU A 323 1.58 7.38 -0.52
#